data_AF-A0A8T0FEC7-F1
#
_entry.id   AF-A0A8T0FEC7-F1
#
_cell.length_a   1.000
_cell.length_b   1.000
_cell.length_c   1.000
_cell.angle_alpha   90.00
_cell.angle_beta   90.00
_cell.angle_gamma   90.00
#
_symmetry.space_group_name_H-M   'P 1'
#
loop_
_entity.id
_entity.type
_entity.pdbx_description
1 polymer ?
#
loop_
_entity_poly.entity_id
_entity_poly.type
_entity_poly.pdbx_seq_one_letter_code
_entity_poly.pdbx_strand_id
1 'polypeptide(L)' 'MPYSLCSVLNACPPCADHRGEKRYCVKTDLLGLQTCVAASQKGGRCSSTQIKSGVYEGRPPCQEGLECSETMGGKCT' A
#
# COMPACT_ATOMS: atom_id res chain seq x y z
N MET A 1 -19.88 -17.74 -4.76
CA MET A 1 -18.55 -17.22 -4.40
C MET A 1 -17.94 -16.60 -5.65
N PRO A 2 -17.92 -15.27 -5.84
CA PRO A 2 -17.33 -14.73 -7.04
C PRO A 2 -15.82 -14.64 -6.81
N TYR A 3 -15.11 -15.53 -7.48
CA TYR A 3 -13.68 -15.41 -7.75
C TYR A 3 -13.51 -14.18 -8.65
N SER A 4 -13.33 -13.01 -8.04
CA SER A 4 -13.04 -11.79 -8.79
C SER A 4 -11.67 -11.96 -9.41
N LEU A 5 -11.66 -12.15 -10.73
CA LEU A 5 -10.50 -12.00 -11.58
C LEU A 5 -9.75 -10.73 -11.13
N CYS A 6 -8.60 -10.89 -10.49
CA CYS A 6 -7.56 -9.86 -10.49
C CYS A 6 -7.07 -9.76 -11.93
N SER A 7 -7.86 -9.07 -12.76
CA SER A 7 -7.51 -8.71 -14.11
C SER A 7 -6.15 -8.05 -14.10
N VAL A 8 -5.32 -8.47 -15.03
CA VAL A 8 -4.07 -7.85 -15.44
C VAL A 8 -4.40 -6.43 -15.94
N LEU A 9 -4.62 -5.50 -15.01
CA LEU A 9 -5.00 -4.12 -15.27
C LEU A 9 -4.09 -3.24 -14.44
N ASN A 10 -3.30 -2.45 -15.16
CA ASN A 10 -2.34 -1.47 -14.69
C ASN A 10 -3.06 -0.24 -14.09
N ALA A 11 -4.02 -0.49 -13.21
CA ALA A 11 -4.90 0.49 -12.61
C ALA A 11 -5.35 -0.07 -11.27
N CYS A 12 -4.71 0.36 -10.19
CA CYS A 12 -5.27 0.07 -8.88
C CYS A 12 -6.67 0.71 -8.79
N PRO A 13 -7.74 -0.07 -8.65
CA PRO A 13 -9.01 0.45 -8.13
C PRO A 13 -8.82 0.79 -6.63
N PRO A 14 -9.84 1.35 -5.93
CA PRO A 14 -9.80 1.34 -4.47
C PRO A 14 -9.56 -0.10 -3.99
N CYS A 15 -8.43 -0.34 -3.33
CA CYS A 15 -8.07 -1.67 -2.86
C CYS A 15 -9.09 -2.11 -1.82
N ALA A 16 -9.79 -3.22 -2.08
CA ALA A 16 -10.76 -3.75 -1.14
C ALA A 16 -10.06 -4.19 0.15
N ASP A 17 -10.70 -3.90 1.28
CA ASP A 17 -10.28 -4.40 2.58
C ASP A 17 -10.27 -5.93 2.56
N HIS A 18 -9.19 -6.54 3.03
CA HIS A 18 -9.07 -7.98 3.10
C HIS A 18 -8.95 -8.39 4.55
N ARG A 19 -9.93 -9.15 5.06
CA ARG A 19 -10.00 -9.60 6.47
C ARG A 19 -9.93 -8.44 7.49
N GLY A 20 -10.51 -7.29 7.15
CA GLY A 20 -10.54 -6.11 8.04
C GLY A 20 -9.25 -5.28 8.02
N GLU A 21 -8.26 -5.63 7.21
CA GLU A 21 -7.07 -4.82 6.99
C GLU A 21 -7.23 -3.94 5.74
N LYS A 22 -7.09 -2.63 5.92
CA LYS A 22 -7.02 -1.66 4.81
C LYS A 22 -5.82 -1.95 3.92
N ARG A 23 -6.07 -1.98 2.62
CA ARG A 23 -5.05 -2.18 1.59
C ARG A 23 -4.81 -0.90 0.81
N TYR A 24 -3.59 -0.73 0.36
CA TYR A 24 -3.13 0.44 -0.37
C TYR A 24 -2.46 0.01 -1.67
N CYS A 25 -2.65 0.82 -2.69
CA CYS A 25 -1.97 0.60 -3.95
C CYS A 25 -0.52 1.05 -3.83
N VAL A 26 0.42 0.17 -4.14
CA VAL A 26 1.84 0.47 -4.24
C VAL A 26 2.33 0.17 -5.64
N LYS A 27 3.09 1.10 -6.21
CA LYS A 27 3.85 0.89 -7.43
C LYS A 27 5.22 0.35 -7.07
N THR A 28 5.52 -0.86 -7.52
CA THR A 28 6.81 -1.52 -7.28
C THR A 28 7.85 -1.09 -8.32
N ASP A 29 9.08 -0.81 -7.87
CA ASP A 29 10.17 -0.37 -8.76
C ASP A 29 10.63 -1.43 -9.76
N LEU A 30 10.46 -2.72 -9.42
CA LEU A 30 11.03 -3.82 -10.19
C LEU A 30 10.44 -3.95 -11.60
N LEU A 31 9.16 -3.60 -11.79
CA LEU A 31 8.42 -3.75 -13.04
C LEU A 31 7.45 -2.58 -13.31
N GLY A 32 7.46 -1.54 -12.45
CA GLY A 32 6.45 -0.48 -12.49
C GLY A 32 5.03 -0.97 -12.22
N LEU A 33 4.87 -2.20 -11.70
CA LEU A 33 3.59 -2.83 -11.45
C LEU A 33 2.96 -2.23 -10.20
N GLN A 34 1.68 -1.88 -10.33
CA GLN A 34 0.85 -1.42 -9.23
C GLN A 34 0.14 -2.62 -8.60
N THR A 35 0.25 -2.78 -7.28
CA THR A 35 -0.34 -3.89 -6.54
C THR A 35 -0.95 -3.42 -5.23
N CYS A 36 -2.03 -4.07 -4.78
CA CYS A 36 -2.64 -3.79 -3.49
C CYS A 36 -1.94 -4.56 -2.38
N VAL A 37 -1.28 -3.86 -1.47
CA VAL A 37 -0.62 -4.43 -0.29
C VAL A 37 -1.32 -3.97 0.98
N ALA A 38 -1.20 -4.75 2.06
CA ALA A 38 -1.69 -4.30 3.36
C ALA A 38 -0.90 -3.07 3.84
N ALA A 39 -1.53 -2.28 4.70
CA ALA A 39 -0.85 -1.20 5.42
C ALA A 39 0.37 -1.73 6.18
N SER A 40 1.40 -0.91 6.32
CA SER A 40 2.55 -1.29 7.14
C SER A 40 2.19 -1.27 8.62
N GLN A 41 2.45 -2.41 9.27
CA GLN A 41 2.28 -2.58 10.71
C GLN A 41 3.38 -1.85 11.49
N LYS A 42 3.21 -1.74 12.81
CA LYS A 42 4.18 -1.10 13.71
C LYS A 42 5.58 -1.72 13.56
N GLY A 43 6.60 -0.88 13.41
CA GLY A 43 7.98 -1.27 13.11
C GLY A 43 8.23 -1.65 11.64
N GLY A 44 7.18 -1.81 10.85
CA GLY A 44 7.22 -2.04 9.41
C GLY A 44 7.64 -0.80 8.63
N ARG A 45 8.14 -1.02 7.41
CA ARG A 45 8.61 0.04 6.53
C ARG A 45 7.45 0.71 5.81
N CYS A 46 7.36 2.03 5.83
CA CYS A 46 6.30 2.80 5.20
C CYS A 46 6.83 3.80 4.18
N SER A 47 5.92 4.33 3.38
CA SER A 47 6.12 5.53 2.58
C SER A 47 4.92 6.46 2.76
N SER A 48 5.20 7.73 3.04
CA SER A 48 4.19 8.80 3.08
C SER A 48 3.95 9.39 1.68
N THR A 49 4.82 9.07 0.72
CA THR A 49 4.82 9.69 -0.61
C THR A 49 3.84 8.98 -1.52
N GLN A 50 2.77 9.70 -1.89
CA GLN A 50 1.86 9.31 -2.95
C GLN A 50 2.34 9.88 -4.28
N ILE A 51 2.47 9.03 -5.29
CA ILE A 51 2.82 9.44 -6.67
C ILE A 51 1.59 9.84 -7.48
N LYS A 52 0.43 9.28 -7.15
CA LYS A 52 -0.89 9.63 -7.68
C LYS A 52 -1.92 9.49 -6.57
N SER A 53 -3.09 10.11 -6.74
CA SER A 53 -4.18 10.03 -5.76
C SER A 53 -4.47 8.56 -5.38
N GLY A 54 -4.09 8.16 -4.16
CA GLY A 54 -4.25 6.80 -3.63
C GLY A 54 -3.19 5.76 -4.05
N VAL A 55 -2.11 6.15 -4.74
CA VAL A 55 -1.02 5.25 -5.16
C VAL A 55 0.29 5.69 -4.52
N TYR A 56 0.92 4.77 -3.79
CA TYR A 56 2.19 4.97 -3.10
C TYR A 56 3.35 4.40 -3.92
N GLU A 57 4.53 5.00 -3.80
CA GLU A 57 5.73 4.53 -4.48
C GLU A 57 6.55 3.60 -3.57
N GLY A 58 6.85 2.40 -4.09
CA GLY A 58 7.68 1.39 -3.46
C GLY A 58 7.05 0.69 -2.25
N ARG A 59 6.34 1.42 -1.38
CA ARG A 59 5.87 0.94 -0.06
C ARG A 59 4.52 1.52 0.34
N PRO A 60 3.71 0.79 1.12
CA PRO A 60 2.43 1.29 1.60
C PRO A 60 2.60 2.31 2.73
N PRO A 61 1.55 3.08 3.04
CA PRO A 61 1.48 3.87 4.26
C PRO A 61 1.34 2.96 5.48
N CYS A 62 1.45 3.57 6.65
CA CYS A 62 1.18 2.88 7.90
C CYS A 62 -0.29 2.54 8.10
N GLN A 63 -0.53 1.51 8.91
CA GLN A 63 -1.86 1.18 9.40
C GLN A 63 -2.48 2.37 10.14
N GLU A 64 -3.80 2.48 10.06
CA GLU A 64 -4.54 3.55 10.73
C GLU A 64 -4.20 3.59 12.22
N GLY A 65 -3.84 4.78 12.72
CA GLY A 65 -3.37 4.98 14.09
C GLY A 65 -1.85 4.87 14.28
N LEU A 66 -1.09 4.61 13.22
CA LEU A 66 0.38 4.65 13.23
C LEU A 66 0.89 5.77 12.32
N GLU A 67 2.00 6.38 12.70
CA GLU A 67 2.64 7.44 11.89
C GLU A 67 3.90 6.92 11.21
N CYS A 68 4.10 7.32 9.95
CA CYS A 68 5.33 6.99 9.24
C CYS A 68 6.44 7.96 9.67
N SER A 69 7.34 7.48 10.54
CA SER A 69 8.48 8.27 10.98
C SER A 69 9.61 8.19 9.96
N GLU A 70 9.85 9.30 9.26
CA GLU A 70 11.01 9.47 8.37
C GLU A 70 12.32 9.41 9.16
N THR A 71 12.32 9.90 10.40
CA THR A 71 13.45 9.88 11.33
C THR A 71 13.88 8.45 11.69
N MET A 72 12.96 7.49 11.65
CA MET A 72 13.22 6.06 11.86
C MET A 72 13.51 5.29 10.56
N GLY A 73 13.86 6.01 9.49
CA GLY A 73 14.15 5.43 8.17
C GLY A 73 12.89 5.00 7.41
N GLY A 74 11.78 5.71 7.63
CA GLY A 74 10.47 5.39 7.05
C GLY A 74 9.88 4.14 7.69
N LYS A 75 9.67 4.18 9.01
CA LYS A 75 9.01 3.10 9.77
C LYS A 75 7.75 3.58 10.45
N CYS A 76 6.78 2.69 10.58
CA CYS A 76 5.55 2.96 11.32
C CYS A 76 5.79 2.90 12.82
N THR A 77 5.43 3.97 13.52
CA THR A 77 5.55 4.09 14.98
C THR A 77 4.20 4.35 15.62
#